data_AF-A0A969IJW4-F1
#
_entry.id   AF-A0A969IJW4-F1
#
_cell.length_a   1.000
_cell.length_b   1.000
_cell.length_c   1.000
_cell.angle_alpha   90.00
_cell.angle_beta   90.00
_cell.angle_gamma   90.00
#
_symmetry.space_group_name_H-M   'P 1'
#
loop_
_entity.id
_entity.type
_entity.pdbx_description
1 polymer ?
#
loop_
_entity_poly.entity_id
_entity_poly.type
_entity_poly.pdbx_seq_one_letter_code
_entity_poly.pdbx_strand_id
1 'polypeptide(L)'
;MPVIIVAYSGGYLATAWSVHHGGSARRLRGVVLFDALYGELDTFADWISMQKSAFFVSTYAGSTQARNLQLQKMLAERKIGFSTELEPRLQPGSIAFLPGSKDAEHKDFLTHAWVDEPLKDLLTRLQGYRAAPERAHTAGRTDRRKP
;
A
#
# COMPACT_ATOMS: atom_id res chain seq x y z
N MET A 1 -1.65 16.07 11.98
CA MET A 1 -0.68 15.28 11.19
C MET A 1 -1.37 14.02 10.66
N PRO A 2 -1.46 13.84 9.33
CA PRO A 2 -2.00 12.63 8.70
C PRO A 2 -1.03 11.45 8.86
N VAL A 3 -1.57 10.24 9.00
CA VAL A 3 -0.82 8.99 9.13
C VAL A 3 -1.27 8.05 8.01
N ILE A 4 -0.31 7.37 7.39
CA ILE A 4 -0.54 6.27 6.45
C ILE A 4 0.24 5.07 6.99
N ILE A 5 -0.41 3.92 7.07
CA ILE A 5 0.26 2.67 7.45
C ILE A 5 0.58 1.92 6.17
N VAL A 6 1.85 1.56 6.01
CA VAL A 6 2.32 0.66 4.96
C VAL A 6 2.81 -0.60 5.65
N ALA A 7 2.23 -1.74 5.28
CA ALA A 7 2.60 -3.04 5.83
C ALA A 7 3.06 -3.97 4.72
N TYR A 8 4.10 -4.74 5.00
CA TYR A 8 4.63 -5.76 4.11
C TYR A 8 4.67 -7.09 4.86
N SER A 9 4.33 -8.18 4.17
CA SER A 9 4.36 -9.53 4.73
C SER A 9 3.57 -9.62 6.06
N GLY A 10 4.19 -10.07 7.15
CA GLY A 10 3.57 -10.19 8.48
C GLY A 10 3.07 -8.87 9.12
N GLY A 11 3.32 -7.70 8.52
CA GLY A 11 2.90 -6.40 9.06
C GLY A 11 1.38 -6.18 9.12
N TYR A 12 0.58 -7.03 8.45
CA TYR A 12 -0.88 -6.89 8.46
C TYR A 12 -1.50 -7.02 9.84
N LEU A 13 -0.94 -7.87 10.72
CA LEU A 13 -1.54 -8.09 12.04
C LEU A 13 -1.42 -6.83 12.90
N ALA A 14 -0.24 -6.22 12.93
CA ALA A 14 -0.04 -4.94 13.60
C ALA A 14 -0.93 -3.83 13.01
N THR A 15 -1.13 -3.86 11.69
CA THR A 15 -2.04 -2.93 11.00
C THR A 15 -3.49 -3.15 11.40
N ALA A 16 -3.97 -4.40 11.41
CA ALA A 16 -5.31 -4.79 11.82
C ALA A 16 -5.62 -4.33 13.25
N TRP A 17 -4.70 -4.59 14.19
CA TRP A 17 -4.83 -4.12 15.57
C TRP A 17 -4.84 -2.59 15.67
N SER A 18 -4.01 -1.92 14.87
CA SER A 18 -3.96 -0.45 14.81
C SER A 18 -5.24 0.16 14.24
N VAL A 19 -5.86 -0.45 13.23
CA VAL A 19 -7.14 0.04 12.68
C VAL A 19 -8.31 -0.29 13.58
N HIS A 20 -8.30 -1.46 14.23
CA HIS A 20 -9.36 -1.87 15.15
C HIS A 20 -9.42 -0.98 16.40
N HIS A 21 -8.27 -0.70 17.02
CA HIS A 21 -8.20 0.06 18.28
C HIS A 21 -7.95 1.55 18.07
N GLY A 22 -7.22 1.91 17.02
CA GLY A 22 -6.77 3.27 16.74
C GLY A 22 -7.40 3.91 15.50
N GLY A 23 -8.15 3.16 14.68
CA GLY A 23 -8.73 3.65 13.41
C GLY A 23 -9.79 4.73 13.58
N SER A 24 -10.33 4.90 14.79
CA SER A 24 -11.25 5.97 15.17
C SER A 24 -10.54 7.34 15.26
N ALA A 25 -9.22 7.35 15.41
CA ALA A 25 -8.45 8.59 15.34
C ALA A 25 -8.48 9.09 13.90
N ARG A 26 -9.21 10.19 13.64
CA ARG A 26 -9.35 10.93 12.35
C ARG A 26 -8.04 11.26 11.60
N ARG A 27 -6.89 10.83 12.12
CA ARG A 27 -5.54 11.00 11.57
C ARG A 27 -5.12 9.89 10.61
N LEU A 28 -5.65 8.67 10.72
CA LEU A 28 -5.33 7.61 9.77
C LEU A 28 -6.01 7.91 8.42
N ARG A 29 -5.20 8.18 7.39
CA ARG A 29 -5.64 8.59 6.06
C ARG A 29 -5.45 7.51 5.01
N GLY A 30 -4.71 6.45 5.30
CA GLY A 30 -4.65 5.30 4.41
C GLY A 30 -3.96 4.09 5.01
N VAL A 31 -4.30 2.94 4.44
CA VAL A 31 -3.64 1.66 4.69
C VAL A 31 -3.19 1.08 3.35
N VAL A 32 -1.94 0.65 3.29
CA VAL A 32 -1.36 -0.03 2.15
C VAL A 32 -0.80 -1.37 2.60
N LEU A 33 -1.25 -2.46 1.97
CA LEU A 33 -0.79 -3.81 2.23
C LEU A 33 0.01 -4.33 1.03
N PHE A 34 1.32 -4.53 1.20
CA PHE A 34 2.24 -5.14 0.23
C PHE A 34 2.39 -6.63 0.52
N ASP A 35 1.74 -7.47 -0.27
CA ASP A 35 1.66 -8.93 -0.11
C ASP A 35 1.49 -9.35 1.36
N ALA A 36 0.60 -8.64 2.06
CA ALA A 36 0.50 -8.69 3.52
C ALA A 36 -0.84 -9.26 4.00
N LEU A 37 -1.88 -9.33 3.17
CA LEU A 37 -3.22 -9.71 3.63
C LEU A 37 -3.33 -11.22 3.90
N TYR A 38 -2.76 -11.71 5.01
CA TYR A 38 -2.83 -13.12 5.41
C TYR A 38 -4.11 -13.45 6.20
N GLY A 39 -4.74 -12.47 6.85
CA GLY A 39 -5.94 -12.62 7.69
C GLY A 39 -6.59 -11.30 8.09
N GLU A 40 -7.39 -11.31 9.16
CA GLU A 40 -8.08 -10.13 9.71
C GLU A 40 -9.07 -9.46 8.73
N LEU A 41 -9.71 -10.26 7.87
CA LEU A 41 -10.52 -9.74 6.76
C LEU A 41 -11.72 -8.93 7.25
N ASP A 42 -12.41 -9.37 8.31
CA ASP A 42 -13.54 -8.63 8.88
C ASP A 42 -13.08 -7.28 9.42
N THR A 43 -11.95 -7.24 10.13
CA THR A 43 -11.33 -6.01 10.64
C THR A 43 -11.06 -5.01 9.52
N PHE A 44 -10.46 -5.45 8.41
CA PHE A 44 -10.21 -4.57 7.27
C PHE A 44 -11.50 -4.17 6.55
N ALA A 45 -12.43 -5.09 6.35
CA ALA A 45 -13.71 -4.81 5.70
C ALA A 45 -14.53 -3.78 6.50
N ASP A 46 -14.56 -3.92 7.82
CA ASP A 46 -15.27 -3.00 8.72
C ASP A 46 -14.62 -1.63 8.72
N TRP A 47 -13.28 -1.57 8.79
CA TRP A 47 -12.55 -0.31 8.71
C TRP A 47 -12.80 0.42 7.38
N ILE A 48 -12.75 -0.29 6.24
CA ILE A 48 -13.07 0.26 4.91
C ILE A 48 -14.53 0.77 4.84
N SER A 49 -15.47 0.05 5.44
CA SER A 49 -16.86 0.48 5.53
C SER A 49 -17.02 1.79 6.29
N MET A 50 -16.33 1.95 7.43
CA MET A 50 -16.46 3.10 8.32
C MET A 50 -15.67 4.34 7.85
N GLN A 51 -14.47 4.14 7.31
CA GLN A 51 -13.50 5.24 7.17
C GLN A 51 -13.45 5.84 5.76
N LYS A 52 -14.56 6.45 5.33
CA LYS A 52 -14.69 7.08 3.99
C LYS A 52 -13.68 8.21 3.70
N SER A 53 -13.06 8.78 4.72
CA SER A 53 -12.03 9.82 4.59
C SER A 53 -10.60 9.29 4.37
N ALA A 54 -10.43 7.96 4.37
CA ALA A 54 -9.17 7.27 4.14
C ALA A 54 -9.20 6.46 2.84
N PHE A 55 -8.03 6.08 2.34
CA PHE A 55 -7.90 5.15 1.22
C PHE A 55 -7.41 3.77 1.68
N PHE A 56 -7.64 2.74 0.88
CA PHE A 56 -7.13 1.40 1.09
C PHE A 56 -6.52 0.87 -0.20
N VAL A 57 -5.30 0.35 -0.12
CA VAL A 57 -4.65 -0.36 -1.23
C VAL A 57 -4.15 -1.69 -0.72
N SER A 58 -4.50 -2.78 -1.39
CA SER A 58 -3.87 -4.08 -1.16
C SER A 58 -3.29 -4.57 -2.47
N THR A 59 -1.98 -4.80 -2.46
CA THR A 59 -1.27 -5.40 -3.58
C THR A 59 -0.71 -6.75 -3.16
N TYR A 60 -0.76 -7.74 -4.04
CA TYR A 60 -0.57 -9.13 -3.64
C TYR A 60 0.14 -9.98 -4.69
N ALA A 61 0.96 -10.91 -4.22
CA ALA A 61 1.47 -12.00 -5.02
C ALA A 61 0.49 -13.19 -4.96
N GLY A 62 0.83 -14.28 -5.65
CA GLY A 62 -0.01 -15.50 -5.65
C GLY A 62 -0.31 -16.05 -4.25
N SER A 63 0.61 -15.88 -3.30
CA SER A 63 0.47 -16.44 -1.94
C SER A 63 -0.70 -15.85 -1.14
N THR A 64 -1.01 -14.56 -1.33
CA THR A 64 -2.13 -13.88 -0.63
C THR A 64 -3.31 -13.57 -1.55
N GLN A 65 -3.29 -14.02 -2.81
CA GLN A 65 -4.36 -13.79 -3.79
C GLN A 65 -5.73 -14.24 -3.28
N ALA A 66 -5.84 -15.45 -2.72
CA ALA A 66 -7.10 -15.98 -2.23
C ALA A 66 -7.75 -15.09 -1.15
N ARG A 67 -6.92 -14.51 -0.25
CA ARG A 67 -7.39 -13.60 0.81
C ARG A 67 -7.83 -12.26 0.26
N ASN A 68 -7.13 -11.73 -0.74
CA ASN A 68 -7.51 -10.51 -1.43
C ASN A 68 -8.84 -10.66 -2.17
N LEU A 69 -9.05 -11.78 -2.87
CA LEU A 69 -10.32 -12.08 -3.53
C LEU A 69 -11.45 -12.26 -2.51
N GLN A 70 -11.18 -12.87 -1.36
CA GLN A 70 -12.16 -13.00 -0.28
C GLN A 70 -12.57 -11.62 0.27
N LEU A 71 -11.63 -10.72 0.52
CA LEU A 71 -11.95 -9.36 0.97
C LEU A 71 -12.74 -8.58 -0.10
N GLN A 72 -12.35 -8.68 -1.38
CA GLN A 72 -13.11 -8.09 -2.49
C GLN A 72 -14.56 -8.59 -2.50
N LYS A 73 -14.79 -9.89 -2.31
CA LYS A 73 -16.14 -10.46 -2.21
C LYS A 73 -16.94 -9.85 -1.05
N MET A 74 -16.34 -9.76 0.14
CA MET A 74 -16.98 -9.15 1.32
C MET A 74 -17.35 -7.68 1.07
N LEU A 75 -16.48 -6.92 0.40
CA LEU A 75 -16.76 -5.53 0.04
C LEU A 75 -17.90 -5.43 -0.99
N ALA A 76 -17.92 -6.30 -2.00
CA ALA A 76 -18.98 -6.35 -2.99
C ALA A 76 -20.35 -6.69 -2.36
N GLU A 77 -20.40 -7.65 -1.43
CA GLU A 77 -21.61 -7.98 -0.66
C GLU A 77 -22.12 -6.78 0.16
N ARG A 78 -21.21 -5.94 0.65
CA ARG A 78 -21.50 -4.67 1.34
C ARG A 78 -21.77 -3.50 0.39
N LYS A 79 -21.81 -3.73 -0.92
CA LYS A 79 -21.99 -2.71 -1.98
C LYS A 79 -20.93 -1.60 -1.95
N ILE A 80 -19.71 -1.95 -1.56
CA ILE A 80 -18.55 -1.05 -1.57
C ILE A 80 -17.77 -1.31 -2.85
N GLY A 81 -17.68 -0.30 -3.71
CA GLY A 81 -16.89 -0.35 -4.94
C GLY A 81 -15.39 -0.35 -4.65
N PHE A 82 -14.64 -1.05 -5.49
CA PHE A 82 -13.19 -1.06 -5.49
C PHE A 82 -12.67 -1.13 -6.93
N SER A 83 -11.41 -0.73 -7.12
CA SER A 83 -10.69 -0.84 -8.39
C SER A 83 -9.73 -2.03 -8.35
N THR A 84 -9.48 -2.65 -9.51
CA THR A 84 -8.38 -3.61 -9.69
C THR A 84 -7.12 -2.97 -10.29
N GLU A 85 -7.14 -1.65 -10.43
CA GLU A 85 -6.05 -0.82 -10.94
C GLU A 85 -5.77 0.35 -9.98
N LEU A 86 -4.55 0.86 -10.00
CA LEU A 86 -4.16 1.98 -9.15
C LEU A 86 -4.45 3.28 -9.87
N GLU A 87 -5.38 4.06 -9.32
CA GLU A 87 -5.75 5.35 -9.89
C GLU A 87 -4.54 6.31 -9.96
N PRO A 88 -4.51 7.24 -10.93
CA PRO A 88 -3.44 8.25 -11.03
C PRO A 88 -3.32 9.14 -9.78
N ARG A 89 -4.38 9.26 -8.99
CA ARG A 89 -4.40 10.00 -7.72
C ARG A 89 -5.16 9.20 -6.68
N LEU A 90 -4.53 8.95 -5.54
CA LEU A 90 -5.18 8.33 -4.39
C LEU A 90 -5.93 9.41 -3.59
N GLN A 91 -7.25 9.26 -3.51
CA GLN A 91 -8.14 10.18 -2.84
C GLN A 91 -8.81 9.50 -1.64
N PRO A 92 -9.36 10.27 -0.68
CA PRO A 92 -10.26 9.72 0.32
C PRO A 92 -11.35 8.86 -0.33
N GLY A 93 -11.50 7.62 0.16
CA GLY A 93 -12.45 6.64 -0.38
C GLY A 93 -11.91 5.76 -1.50
N SER A 94 -10.72 6.03 -2.06
CA SER A 94 -10.09 5.13 -3.04
C SER A 94 -9.82 3.76 -2.38
N ILE A 95 -10.32 2.69 -3.01
CA ILE A 95 -10.09 1.31 -2.59
C ILE A 95 -9.57 0.55 -3.81
N ALA A 96 -8.38 -0.02 -3.72
CA ALA A 96 -7.77 -0.74 -4.84
C ALA A 96 -7.15 -2.07 -4.42
N PHE A 97 -7.27 -3.06 -5.31
CA PHE A 97 -6.69 -4.39 -5.19
C PHE A 97 -5.84 -4.69 -6.42
N LEU A 98 -4.51 -4.69 -6.27
CA LEU A 98 -3.58 -4.84 -7.39
C LEU A 98 -2.87 -6.19 -7.36
N PRO A 99 -3.08 -7.07 -8.34
CA PRO A 99 -2.16 -8.19 -8.50
C PRO A 99 -0.75 -7.66 -8.81
N GLY A 100 0.28 -8.29 -8.25
CA GLY A 100 1.66 -8.09 -8.68
C GLY A 100 1.87 -8.57 -10.12
N SER A 101 3.02 -8.23 -10.71
CA SER A 101 3.43 -8.81 -11.99
C SER A 101 3.59 -10.33 -11.88
N LYS A 102 3.69 -11.01 -13.03
CA LYS A 102 3.82 -12.48 -13.07
C LYS A 102 5.12 -12.99 -12.40
N ASP A 103 6.14 -12.16 -12.39
CA ASP A 103 7.47 -12.39 -11.82
C ASP A 103 7.64 -11.77 -10.42
N ALA A 104 6.63 -11.08 -9.89
CA ALA A 104 6.69 -10.52 -8.56
C ALA A 104 6.79 -11.63 -7.49
N GLU A 105 7.95 -11.71 -6.85
CA GLU A 105 8.19 -12.59 -5.72
C GLU A 105 7.89 -11.89 -4.39
N HIS A 106 7.42 -12.65 -3.41
CA HIS A 106 7.12 -12.13 -2.07
C HIS A 106 8.29 -11.30 -1.51
N LYS A 107 9.51 -11.87 -1.51
CA LYS A 107 10.71 -11.27 -0.92
C LYS A 107 11.09 -9.90 -1.50
N ASP A 108 10.72 -9.64 -2.76
CA ASP A 108 11.13 -8.45 -3.50
C ASP A 108 9.97 -7.47 -3.67
N PHE A 109 8.81 -7.72 -3.06
CA PHE A 109 7.55 -7.02 -3.35
C PHE A 109 7.57 -5.51 -3.04
N LEU A 110 8.50 -5.04 -2.21
CA LEU A 110 8.72 -3.62 -1.94
C LEU A 110 9.64 -2.93 -2.96
N THR A 111 10.42 -3.70 -3.72
CA THR A 111 11.33 -3.22 -4.76
C THR A 111 10.81 -3.49 -6.17
N HIS A 112 10.01 -4.56 -6.33
CA HIS A 112 9.43 -5.01 -7.59
C HIS A 112 8.07 -5.69 -7.33
N ALA A 113 6.99 -5.07 -7.81
CA ALA A 113 5.63 -5.63 -7.71
C ALA A 113 4.83 -5.44 -9.01
N TRP A 114 4.00 -4.41 -9.13
CA TRP A 114 3.39 -4.04 -10.42
C TRP A 114 4.31 -3.12 -11.24
N VAL A 115 5.27 -2.51 -10.57
CA VAL A 115 6.34 -1.64 -11.09
C VAL A 115 7.57 -1.83 -10.22
N ASP A 116 8.71 -1.30 -10.67
CA ASP A 116 9.88 -1.08 -9.83
C ASP A 116 9.65 0.10 -8.88
N GLU A 117 10.24 0.02 -7.68
CA GLU A 117 10.04 1.00 -6.60
C GLU A 117 8.54 1.28 -6.30
N PRO A 118 7.69 0.24 -6.08
CA PRO A 118 6.24 0.40 -6.04
C PRO A 118 5.75 1.28 -4.88
N LEU A 119 6.47 1.35 -3.76
CA LEU A 119 6.15 2.30 -2.70
C LEU A 119 6.33 3.76 -3.16
N LYS A 120 7.37 4.05 -3.94
CA LYS A 120 7.57 5.40 -4.50
C LYS A 120 6.46 5.75 -5.49
N ASP A 121 6.11 4.83 -6.40
CA ASP A 121 4.98 5.01 -7.32
C ASP A 121 3.66 5.27 -6.58
N LEU A 122 3.41 4.55 -5.48
CA LEU A 122 2.22 4.79 -4.67
C LEU A 122 2.25 6.16 -3.98
N LEU A 123 3.38 6.54 -3.37
CA LEU A 123 3.50 7.78 -2.63
C LEU A 123 3.36 9.02 -3.54
N THR A 124 3.86 8.97 -4.79
CA THR A 124 3.72 10.09 -5.75
C THR A 124 2.27 10.37 -6.14
N ARG A 125 1.36 9.41 -5.94
CA ARG A 125 -0.09 9.54 -6.20
C ARG A 125 -0.85 10.17 -5.04
N LEU A 126 -0.20 10.36 -3.88
CA LEU A 126 -0.80 10.99 -2.71
C LEU A 126 -0.79 12.51 -2.84
N GLN A 127 -1.93 13.14 -2.58
CA GLN A 127 -2.00 14.60 -2.51
C GLN A 127 -1.10 15.14 -1.40
N GLY A 128 -0.21 16.08 -1.74
CA GLY A 128 0.69 16.73 -0.80
C GLY A 128 2.00 15.98 -0.55
N TYR A 129 2.20 14.78 -1.10
CA TYR A 129 3.52 14.15 -1.16
C TYR A 129 4.32 14.78 -2.30
N ARG A 130 5.35 15.56 -1.95
CA ARG A 130 6.37 16.01 -2.89
C ARG A 130 7.59 15.12 -2.70
N ALA A 131 7.86 14.24 -3.66
CA ALA A 131 9.14 13.56 -3.71
C ALA A 131 10.25 14.62 -3.73
N ALA A 132 11.27 14.47 -2.88
CA ALA A 132 12.45 15.31 -2.98
C ALA A 132 13.06 15.13 -4.39
N PRO A 133 13.58 16.19 -5.03
CA PRO A 133 14.29 16.03 -6.28
C PRO A 133 15.42 15.02 -6.09
N GLU A 134 15.52 14.07 -7.00
CA GLU A 134 16.54 13.02 -6.99
C GLU A 134 17.91 13.70 -6.91
N ARG A 135 18.61 13.53 -5.78
CA ARG A 135 19.99 13.99 -5.69
C ARG A 135 20.79 13.08 -6.60
N ALA A 136 21.22 13.61 -7.74
CA ALA A 136 22.18 12.95 -8.59
C ALA A 136 23.34 12.47 -7.71
N HIS A 137 23.51 11.14 -7.61
CA HIS A 137 24.68 10.56 -6.99
C HIS A 137 25.88 10.91 -7.89
N THR A 138 26.49 12.06 -7.68
CA THR A 138 27.79 12.38 -8.27
C THR A 138 28.80 11.46 -7.60
N ALA A 139 29.09 10.33 -8.25
CA ALA A 139 30.20 9.48 -7.89
C ALA A 139 31.48 10.33 -7.94
N GLY A 140 31.99 10.68 -6.77
CA GLY A 140 33.27 11.37 -6.62
C GLY A 140 34.39 10.49 -7.12
N ARG A 141 34.74 10.62 -8.41
CA ARG A 141 35.99 10.11 -8.96
C ARG A 141 37.11 10.94 -8.37
N THR A 142 37.71 10.45 -7.29
CA THR A 142 38.94 11.02 -6.71
C THR A 142 40.09 10.84 -7.70
N ASP A 143 40.46 11.93 -8.38
CA ASP A 143 41.72 12.04 -9.12
C ASP A 143 42.87 12.10 -8.09
N ARG A 144 43.55 10.98 -7.86
CA ARG A 144 44.82 10.97 -7.14
C ARG A 144 45.93 11.30 -8.13
N ARG A 145 46.22 12.58 -8.33
CA ARG A 145 47.56 13.01 -8.75
C ARG A 145 48.42 13.19 -7.51
N LYS A 146 49.44 12.34 -7.37
CA LYS A 146 50.55 12.56 -6.43
C LYS A 146 51.60 13.46 -7.11
N PRO A 147 52.34 14.27 -6.34
CA PRO A 147 53.40 15.15 -6.84
C PRO A 147 54.65 14.39 -7.29
#